data_AF-A0A8E2EP33-F1
#
_entry.id   AF-A0A8E2EP33-F1
#
_cell.length_a   1.000
_cell.length_b   1.000
_cell.length_c   1.000
_cell.angle_alpha   90.00
_cell.angle_beta   90.00
_cell.angle_gamma   90.00
#
_symmetry.space_group_name_H-M   'P 1'
#
loop_
_entity.id
_entity.type
_entity.pdbx_description
1 polymer ?
#
loop_
_entity_poly.entity_id
_entity_poly.type
_entity_poly.pdbx_seq_one_letter_code
_entity_poly.pdbx_strand_id
1 'polypeptide(L)'
;MKSHINRSSSAMQKGKQKADVSVVEVPAELQDILHASDASTFAELLRASTASFYHGIYHDWEYAYVTMRTKEFISEVWRLARLPDGFRLSIDLLVWFSIDVLHRPDSCFSGMLNSQCLNIYWLLDDALLYIALEQWEKASDNWDVHDTITEIETGIATVEPWEYTWYFTKSLEFLKESQAVFDVKSGVMIAAGTRLPLELVDEIVGYLLYEQELPTGDLKTLHDWRSK
;
A
#
# COMPACT_ATOMS: atom_id res chain seq x y z
N MET A 1 17.44 -47.90 -45.62
CA MET A 1 17.37 -46.69 -46.48
C MET A 1 16.31 -45.78 -45.86
N LYS A 2 16.69 -44.61 -45.33
CA LYS A 2 16.46 -43.27 -45.95
C LYS A 2 14.96 -43.09 -46.28
N SER A 3 14.22 -42.06 -45.87
CA SER A 3 14.59 -40.69 -45.49
C SER A 3 13.30 -39.88 -45.30
N HIS A 4 13.38 -38.80 -44.51
CA HIS A 4 12.84 -37.45 -44.75
C HIS A 4 11.36 -37.26 -45.14
N ILE A 5 10.56 -36.58 -44.31
CA ILE A 5 10.46 -35.11 -44.13
C ILE A 5 9.73 -34.39 -45.29
N ASN A 6 8.66 -33.70 -44.88
CA ASN A 6 8.13 -32.39 -45.32
C ASN A 6 6.96 -32.25 -46.32
N ARG A 7 5.93 -31.59 -45.76
CA ARG A 7 5.31 -30.30 -46.13
C ARG A 7 4.44 -30.18 -47.38
N SER A 8 3.29 -29.55 -47.10
CA SER A 8 2.66 -28.41 -47.80
C SER A 8 1.25 -28.77 -48.25
N SER A 9 0.23 -27.93 -48.24
CA SER A 9 -0.02 -26.56 -47.78
C SER A 9 -1.50 -26.34 -48.14
N SER A 10 -2.31 -25.73 -47.29
CA SER A 10 -3.45 -24.94 -47.79
C SER A 10 -3.87 -23.90 -46.78
N ALA A 11 -3.85 -22.66 -47.25
CA ALA A 11 -4.15 -21.45 -46.54
C ALA A 11 -5.66 -21.17 -46.56
N MET A 12 -6.20 -20.69 -45.44
CA MET A 12 -7.40 -19.85 -45.43
C MET A 12 -7.24 -18.73 -44.38
N GLN A 13 -6.88 -17.55 -44.87
CA GLN A 13 -7.33 -16.24 -44.39
C GLN A 13 -8.87 -16.19 -44.45
N LYS A 14 -9.67 -15.41 -43.72
CA LYS A 14 -9.54 -14.16 -42.95
C LYS A 14 -10.89 -13.98 -42.22
N GLY A 15 -10.91 -13.34 -41.05
CA GLY A 15 -12.16 -12.94 -40.41
C GLY A 15 -12.00 -12.38 -38.99
N LYS A 16 -11.11 -11.39 -38.79
CA LYS A 16 -11.06 -10.63 -37.54
C LYS A 16 -12.17 -9.56 -37.58
N GLN A 17 -13.28 -9.80 -36.89
CA GLN A 17 -14.18 -8.73 -36.48
C GLN A 17 -13.50 -7.96 -35.34
N LYS A 18 -13.18 -6.70 -35.61
CA LYS A 18 -12.64 -5.73 -34.67
C LYS A 18 -13.85 -5.18 -33.90
N ALA A 19 -14.01 -5.58 -32.64
CA ALA A 19 -14.97 -4.93 -31.76
C ALA A 19 -14.47 -3.51 -31.50
N ASP A 20 -15.27 -2.55 -31.93
CA ASP A 20 -15.06 -1.12 -31.71
C ASP A 20 -15.32 -0.86 -30.22
N VAL A 21 -14.25 -0.75 -29.44
CA VAL A 21 -14.33 -0.30 -28.06
C VAL A 21 -14.53 1.21 -28.13
N SER A 22 -15.77 1.64 -27.96
CA SER A 22 -16.08 3.05 -27.76
C SER A 22 -15.30 3.53 -26.54
N VAL A 23 -14.27 4.34 -26.80
CA VAL A 23 -13.53 5.06 -25.77
C VAL A 23 -14.56 5.91 -25.04
N VAL A 24 -14.86 5.54 -23.80
CA VAL A 24 -15.65 6.39 -22.91
C VAL A 24 -14.83 7.67 -22.74
N GLU A 25 -15.29 8.76 -23.37
CA GLU A 25 -14.65 10.07 -23.23
C GLU A 25 -14.73 10.47 -21.76
N VAL A 26 -13.58 10.38 -21.09
CA VAL A 26 -13.37 10.90 -19.75
C VAL A 26 -13.59 12.42 -19.81
N PRO A 27 -14.51 12.99 -19.01
CA PRO A 27 -14.78 14.42 -18.98
C PRO A 27 -13.49 15.24 -18.93
N ALA A 28 -13.42 16.35 -19.69
CA ALA A 28 -12.22 17.18 -19.83
C ALA A 28 -11.66 17.66 -18.46
N GLU A 29 -12.54 17.83 -17.48
CA GLU A 29 -12.21 18.18 -16.09
C GLU A 29 -11.32 17.11 -15.40
N LEU A 30 -11.44 15.82 -15.77
CA LEU A 30 -10.62 14.72 -15.26
C LEU A 30 -9.31 14.53 -16.03
N GLN A 31 -9.17 15.12 -17.22
CA GLN A 31 -7.93 15.05 -18.01
C GLN A 31 -6.88 16.06 -17.51
N ASP A 32 -7.30 17.25 -17.05
CA ASP A 32 -6.40 18.22 -16.39
C ASP A 32 -5.92 17.74 -15.01
N ILE A 33 -6.69 16.87 -14.35
CA ILE A 33 -6.38 16.29 -13.02
C ILE A 33 -5.19 15.32 -13.05
N LEU A 34 -4.91 14.69 -14.19
CA LEU A 34 -3.76 13.80 -14.39
C LEU A 34 -2.40 14.53 -14.39
N HIS A 35 -2.40 15.88 -14.42
CA HIS A 35 -1.21 16.72 -14.35
C HIS A 35 -0.99 17.39 -12.98
N ALA A 36 -1.81 17.08 -11.97
CA ALA A 36 -1.65 17.63 -10.62
C ALA A 36 -0.26 17.28 -10.07
N SER A 37 0.64 18.27 -10.09
CA SER A 37 1.96 18.20 -9.46
C SER A 37 1.86 18.37 -7.93
N ASP A 38 0.65 18.60 -7.42
CA ASP A 38 0.33 18.77 -6.02
C ASP A 38 -0.33 17.49 -5.48
N ALA A 39 0.37 16.82 -4.57
CA ALA A 39 -0.10 15.62 -3.90
C ALA A 39 -1.35 15.87 -3.07
N SER A 40 -1.52 17.07 -2.49
CA SER A 40 -2.69 17.40 -1.65
C SER A 40 -3.96 17.45 -2.51
N THR A 41 -3.92 18.21 -3.61
CA THR A 41 -5.05 18.26 -4.56
C THR A 41 -5.38 16.86 -5.09
N PHE A 42 -4.36 16.05 -5.41
CA PHE A 42 -4.60 14.69 -5.88
C PHE A 42 -5.25 13.80 -4.82
N ALA A 43 -4.80 13.89 -3.56
CA ALA A 43 -5.38 13.15 -2.45
C ALA A 43 -6.84 13.54 -2.17
N GLU A 44 -7.17 14.83 -2.20
CA GLU A 44 -8.55 15.31 -2.02
C GLU A 44 -9.48 14.80 -3.12
N LEU A 45 -9.03 14.83 -4.38
CA LEU A 45 -9.79 14.33 -5.52
C LEU A 45 -9.99 12.81 -5.44
N LEU A 46 -8.94 12.08 -5.05
CA LEU A 46 -9.04 10.64 -4.85
C LEU A 46 -10.07 10.34 -3.75
N ARG A 47 -9.98 11.03 -2.60
CA ARG A 47 -10.94 10.90 -1.49
C ARG A 47 -12.38 11.18 -1.95
N ALA A 48 -12.60 12.28 -2.68
CA ALA A 48 -13.93 12.65 -3.18
C ALA A 48 -14.48 11.61 -4.16
N SER A 49 -13.64 11.12 -5.09
CA SER A 49 -14.05 10.09 -6.06
C SER A 49 -14.38 8.75 -5.38
N THR A 50 -13.72 8.47 -4.25
CA THR A 50 -13.79 7.20 -3.53
C THR A 50 -14.85 7.15 -2.44
N ALA A 51 -15.30 8.30 -1.93
CA ALA A 51 -16.22 8.38 -0.80
C ALA A 51 -17.54 7.63 -0.99
N SER A 52 -18.02 7.47 -2.22
CA SER A 52 -19.29 6.80 -2.55
C SER A 52 -19.11 5.52 -3.38
N PHE A 53 -17.93 4.90 -3.35
CA PHE A 53 -17.60 3.73 -4.20
C PHE A 53 -18.58 2.56 -4.09
N TYR A 54 -19.22 2.40 -2.94
CA TYR A 54 -20.09 1.25 -2.66
C TYR A 54 -21.58 1.62 -2.56
N HIS A 55 -21.91 2.89 -2.83
CA HIS A 55 -23.29 3.34 -2.74
C HIS A 55 -24.15 2.67 -3.82
N GLY A 56 -25.19 1.94 -3.41
CA GLY A 56 -26.18 1.33 -4.30
C GLY A 56 -25.79 -0.02 -4.92
N ILE A 57 -24.76 -0.70 -4.40
CA ILE A 57 -24.44 -2.08 -4.80
C ILE A 57 -25.34 -3.04 -3.99
N TYR A 58 -26.06 -3.93 -4.68
CA TYR A 58 -26.95 -4.92 -4.06
C TYR A 58 -26.62 -6.38 -4.44
N HIS A 59 -26.40 -7.18 -3.40
CA HIS A 59 -26.48 -8.62 -3.14
C HIS A 59 -25.77 -9.67 -4.00
N ASP A 60 -25.57 -9.52 -5.32
CA ASP A 60 -25.11 -10.68 -6.13
C ASP A 60 -23.70 -10.56 -6.75
N TRP A 61 -23.14 -9.35 -6.84
CA TRP A 61 -21.84 -9.07 -7.49
C TRP A 61 -20.86 -8.32 -6.57
N GLU A 62 -21.17 -8.27 -5.27
CA GLU A 62 -20.56 -7.36 -4.28
C GLU A 62 -19.06 -7.58 -4.13
N TYR A 63 -18.62 -8.82 -3.87
CA TYR A 63 -17.21 -9.05 -3.55
C TYR A 63 -16.23 -8.78 -4.70
N ALA A 64 -16.54 -9.28 -5.91
CA ALA A 64 -15.63 -9.12 -7.06
C ALA A 64 -15.52 -7.65 -7.46
N TYR A 65 -16.63 -6.92 -7.43
CA TYR A 65 -16.66 -5.49 -7.69
C TYR A 65 -15.91 -4.70 -6.61
N VAL A 66 -16.18 -4.96 -5.32
CA VAL A 66 -15.48 -4.32 -4.21
C VAL A 66 -13.97 -4.56 -4.32
N THR A 67 -13.55 -5.81 -4.57
CA THR A 67 -12.14 -6.15 -4.75
C THR A 67 -11.51 -5.39 -5.93
N MET A 68 -12.20 -5.30 -7.06
CA MET A 68 -11.74 -4.55 -8.22
C MET A 68 -11.56 -3.06 -7.89
N ARG A 69 -12.55 -2.44 -7.24
CA ARG A 69 -12.49 -1.02 -6.87
C ARG A 69 -11.43 -0.72 -5.81
N THR A 70 -11.26 -1.61 -4.84
CA THR A 70 -10.15 -1.53 -3.87
C THR A 70 -8.80 -1.57 -4.59
N LYS A 71 -8.62 -2.43 -5.60
CA LYS A 71 -7.37 -2.49 -6.37
C LYS A 71 -7.13 -1.23 -7.20
N GLU A 72 -8.18 -0.68 -7.83
CA GLU A 72 -8.11 0.61 -8.53
C GLU A 72 -7.69 1.73 -7.57
N PHE A 73 -8.33 1.80 -6.40
CA PHE A 73 -7.97 2.74 -5.35
C PHE A 73 -6.50 2.59 -4.90
N ILE A 74 -6.06 1.37 -4.58
CA ILE A 74 -4.67 1.09 -4.19
C ILE A 74 -3.70 1.56 -5.29
N SER A 75 -4.02 1.32 -6.57
CA SER A 75 -3.18 1.77 -7.69
C SER A 75 -3.03 3.30 -7.72
N GLU A 76 -4.09 4.05 -7.46
CA GLU A 76 -4.02 5.51 -7.39
C GLU A 76 -3.30 6.01 -6.14
N VAL A 77 -3.48 5.36 -4.99
CA VAL A 77 -2.69 5.64 -3.77
C VAL A 77 -1.20 5.40 -4.01
N TRP A 78 -0.85 4.36 -4.75
CA TRP A 78 0.53 4.08 -5.16
C TRP A 78 1.11 5.17 -6.06
N ARG A 79 0.28 5.78 -6.92
CA ARG A 79 0.67 6.92 -7.73
C ARG A 79 0.90 8.15 -6.86
N LEU A 80 0.01 8.41 -5.90
CA LEU A 80 0.14 9.49 -4.91
C LEU A 80 1.44 9.35 -4.11
N ALA A 81 1.79 8.14 -3.66
CA ALA A 81 2.96 7.91 -2.82
C ALA A 81 4.30 8.29 -3.50
N ARG A 82 4.30 8.42 -4.83
CA ARG A 82 5.47 8.80 -5.63
C ARG A 82 5.52 10.29 -5.97
N LEU A 83 4.48 11.04 -5.62
CA LEU A 83 4.49 12.50 -5.73
C LEU A 83 5.29 13.11 -4.56
N PRO A 84 5.86 14.32 -4.73
CA PRO A 84 6.44 15.08 -3.62
C PRO A 84 5.42 15.22 -2.49
N ASP A 85 5.85 14.96 -1.25
CA ASP A 85 5.01 14.99 -0.03
C ASP A 85 3.78 14.04 -0.05
N GLY A 86 3.67 13.17 -1.05
CA GLY A 86 2.52 12.27 -1.21
C GLY A 86 2.56 11.03 -0.32
N PHE A 87 3.71 10.69 0.25
CA PHE A 87 3.85 9.50 1.11
C PHE A 87 2.85 9.51 2.29
N ARG A 88 2.85 10.59 3.10
CA ARG A 88 1.96 10.69 4.26
C ARG A 88 0.50 10.63 3.83
N LEU A 89 0.14 11.41 2.81
CA LEU A 89 -1.22 11.43 2.27
C LEU A 89 -1.69 10.05 1.77
N SER A 90 -0.79 9.23 1.24
CA SER A 90 -1.10 7.86 0.84
C SER A 90 -1.43 6.95 2.02
N ILE A 91 -0.68 7.06 3.12
CA ILE A 91 -0.94 6.30 4.35
C ILE A 91 -2.29 6.71 4.93
N ASP A 92 -2.51 8.02 5.11
CA ASP A 92 -3.76 8.59 5.62
C ASP A 92 -4.96 8.12 4.78
N LEU A 93 -4.82 8.06 3.46
CA LEU A 93 -5.88 7.60 2.55
C LEU A 93 -6.18 6.11 2.68
N LEU A 94 -5.18 5.25 2.85
CA LEU A 94 -5.41 3.81 3.06
C LEU A 94 -6.17 3.56 4.37
N VAL A 95 -5.74 4.24 5.44
CA VAL A 95 -6.38 4.16 6.76
C VAL A 95 -7.80 4.70 6.67
N TRP A 96 -7.99 5.91 6.14
CA TRP A 96 -9.31 6.50 5.90
C TRP A 96 -10.22 5.57 5.09
N PHE A 97 -9.74 5.03 3.97
CA PHE A 97 -10.56 4.16 3.13
C PHE A 97 -11.03 2.92 3.89
N SER A 98 -10.12 2.33 4.66
CA SER A 98 -10.42 1.13 5.44
C SER A 98 -11.48 1.38 6.53
N ILE A 99 -11.52 2.58 7.10
CA ILE A 99 -12.43 2.91 8.22
C ILE A 99 -13.68 3.60 7.68
N ASP A 100 -13.52 4.73 7.01
CA ASP A 100 -14.62 5.61 6.64
C ASP A 100 -15.29 5.25 5.30
N VAL A 101 -14.75 4.33 4.52
CA VAL A 101 -15.38 3.88 3.26
C VAL A 101 -15.89 2.45 3.37
N LEU A 102 -15.05 1.51 3.80
CA LEU A 102 -15.48 0.13 3.95
C LEU A 102 -16.53 -0.04 5.06
N HIS A 103 -16.38 0.61 6.21
CA HIS A 103 -17.30 0.45 7.34
C HIS A 103 -18.47 1.42 7.37
N ARG A 104 -18.75 2.11 6.27
CA ARG A 104 -19.94 2.96 6.23
C ARG A 104 -21.20 2.12 6.47
N PRO A 105 -22.21 2.65 7.18
CA PRO A 105 -23.46 1.94 7.39
C PRO A 105 -24.19 1.55 6.10
N ASP A 106 -23.94 2.27 5.00
CA ASP A 106 -24.51 2.00 3.67
C ASP A 106 -23.57 1.19 2.75
N SER A 107 -22.46 0.70 3.27
CA SER A 107 -21.52 -0.16 2.55
C SER A 107 -21.99 -1.61 2.52
N CYS A 108 -21.85 -2.28 1.38
CA CYS A 108 -22.08 -3.73 1.26
C CYS A 108 -21.06 -4.56 2.06
N PHE A 109 -19.96 -3.95 2.52
CA PHE A 109 -18.87 -4.63 3.22
C PHE A 109 -19.31 -5.33 4.52
N SER A 110 -20.26 -4.75 5.27
CA SER A 110 -20.80 -5.37 6.49
C SER A 110 -21.62 -6.63 6.22
N GLY A 111 -22.12 -6.81 4.99
CA GLY A 111 -22.88 -7.98 4.55
C GLY A 111 -22.02 -9.09 3.95
N MET A 112 -20.73 -8.84 3.73
CA MET A 112 -19.82 -9.78 3.10
C MET A 112 -19.37 -10.89 4.07
N LEU A 113 -18.92 -12.02 3.52
CA LEU A 113 -18.35 -13.10 4.33
C LEU A 113 -17.03 -12.63 4.97
N ASN A 114 -16.77 -13.01 6.23
CA ASN A 114 -15.53 -12.64 6.93
C ASN A 114 -14.25 -12.99 6.12
N SER A 115 -14.25 -14.09 5.38
CA SER A 115 -13.12 -14.48 4.51
C SER A 115 -12.89 -13.54 3.33
N GLN A 116 -13.95 -12.88 2.84
CA GLN A 116 -13.89 -11.89 1.78
C GLN A 116 -13.41 -10.54 2.32
N CYS A 117 -13.94 -10.11 3.47
CA CYS A 117 -13.48 -8.91 4.18
C CYS A 117 -11.99 -9.01 4.49
N LEU A 118 -11.55 -10.17 5.00
CA LEU A 118 -10.16 -10.45 5.32
C LEU A 118 -9.22 -10.30 4.11
N ASN A 119 -9.65 -10.74 2.93
CA ASN A 119 -8.85 -10.58 1.71
C ASN A 119 -8.67 -9.10 1.35
N ILE A 120 -9.71 -8.28 1.52
CA ILE A 120 -9.63 -6.84 1.28
C ILE A 120 -8.66 -6.17 2.28
N TYR A 121 -8.70 -6.57 3.56
CA TYR A 121 -7.73 -6.09 4.54
C TYR A 121 -6.30 -6.46 4.18
N TRP A 122 -6.05 -7.68 3.70
CA TRP A 122 -4.73 -8.06 3.24
C TRP A 122 -4.25 -7.23 2.03
N LEU A 123 -5.13 -6.86 1.11
CA LEU A 123 -4.76 -5.98 0.01
C LEU A 123 -4.34 -4.59 0.50
N LEU A 124 -5.07 -4.03 1.47
CA LEU A 124 -4.75 -2.73 2.06
C LEU A 124 -3.48 -2.78 2.91
N ASP A 125 -3.31 -3.83 3.71
CA ASP A 125 -2.11 -4.05 4.53
C ASP A 125 -0.86 -4.25 3.65
N ASP A 126 -0.94 -5.09 2.62
CA ASP A 126 0.18 -5.25 1.68
C ASP A 126 0.50 -3.91 0.99
N ALA A 127 -0.51 -3.13 0.59
CA ALA A 127 -0.29 -1.83 -0.04
C ALA A 127 0.41 -0.83 0.90
N LEU A 128 -0.02 -0.75 2.15
CA LEU A 128 0.57 0.13 3.16
C LEU A 128 2.00 -0.30 3.46
N LEU A 129 2.23 -1.60 3.67
CA LEU A 129 3.55 -2.18 3.91
C LEU A 129 4.52 -1.82 2.77
N TYR A 130 4.12 -1.97 1.51
CA TYR A 130 5.00 -1.62 0.39
C TYR A 130 5.33 -0.14 0.32
N ILE A 131 4.36 0.73 0.57
CA ILE A 131 4.59 2.19 0.61
C ILE A 131 5.56 2.53 1.74
N ALA A 132 5.37 1.93 2.93
CA ALA A 132 6.23 2.11 4.08
C ALA A 132 7.66 1.59 3.82
N LEU A 133 7.80 0.41 3.20
CA LEU A 133 9.11 -0.16 2.79
C LEU A 133 9.84 0.74 1.81
N GLU A 134 9.15 1.26 0.77
CA GLU A 134 9.77 2.18 -0.18
C GLU A 134 10.21 3.50 0.48
N GLN A 135 9.45 4.00 1.45
CA GLN A 135 9.80 5.22 2.16
C GLN A 135 10.97 5.00 3.10
N TRP A 136 11.02 3.86 3.79
CA TRP A 136 12.15 3.50 4.65
C TRP A 136 13.48 3.54 3.91
N GLU A 137 13.52 3.07 2.65
CA GLU A 137 14.73 3.15 1.81
C GLU A 137 15.14 4.58 1.45
N LYS A 138 14.17 5.48 1.33
CA LYS A 138 14.36 6.88 0.94
C LYS A 138 14.56 7.80 2.14
N ALA A 139 14.15 7.37 3.33
CA ALA A 139 14.09 8.20 4.51
C ALA A 139 15.50 8.51 5.03
N SER A 140 15.95 9.73 4.77
CA SER A 140 17.16 10.32 5.34
C SER A 140 16.80 11.41 6.36
N ASP A 141 15.85 11.15 7.28
CA ASP A 141 15.62 11.88 8.57
C ASP A 141 14.22 12.48 8.85
N ASN A 142 13.26 12.50 7.90
CA ASN A 142 11.98 13.23 8.09
C ASN A 142 10.69 12.38 8.20
N TRP A 143 10.79 11.05 8.32
CA TRP A 143 9.60 10.23 8.51
C TRP A 143 9.25 10.10 9.99
N ASP A 144 8.12 10.69 10.39
CA ASP A 144 7.51 10.43 11.70
C ASP A 144 6.69 9.11 11.66
N VAL A 145 7.38 8.02 11.97
CA VAL A 145 6.79 6.67 12.03
C VAL A 145 5.79 6.58 13.20
N HIS A 146 6.03 7.31 14.30
CA HIS A 146 5.19 7.30 15.49
C HIS A 146 3.79 7.88 15.23
N ASP A 147 3.72 9.02 14.53
CA ASP A 147 2.45 9.62 14.11
C ASP A 147 1.65 8.63 13.24
N THR A 148 2.33 7.96 12.29
CA THR A 148 1.71 6.95 11.42
C THR A 148 1.12 5.77 12.21
N ILE A 149 1.87 5.24 13.18
CA ILE A 149 1.39 4.15 14.05
C ILE A 149 0.15 4.61 14.82
N THR A 150 0.19 5.80 15.40
CA THR A 150 -0.89 6.35 16.22
C THR A 150 -2.17 6.56 15.42
N GLU A 151 -2.07 7.05 14.18
CA GLU A 151 -3.20 7.22 13.28
C GLU A 151 -3.85 5.87 12.93
N ILE A 152 -3.05 4.84 12.61
CA ILE A 152 -3.55 3.49 12.35
C ILE A 152 -4.24 2.91 13.59
N GLU A 153 -3.59 2.96 14.76
CA GLU A 153 -4.12 2.40 16.01
C GLU A 153 -5.41 3.10 16.46
N THR A 154 -5.49 4.42 16.31
CA THR A 154 -6.71 5.20 16.59
C THR A 154 -7.84 4.79 15.68
N GLY A 155 -7.54 4.56 14.40
CA GLY A 155 -8.50 4.06 13.44
C GLY A 155 -9.03 2.66 13.78
N ILE A 156 -8.15 1.74 14.17
CA ILE A 156 -8.52 0.38 14.58
C ILE A 156 -9.45 0.41 15.81
N ALA A 157 -9.29 1.36 16.73
CA ALA A 157 -10.17 1.47 17.89
C ALA A 157 -11.65 1.75 17.56
N THR A 158 -11.96 2.06 16.29
CA THR A 158 -13.32 2.33 15.80
C THR A 158 -14.01 1.14 15.13
N VAL A 159 -13.29 0.05 14.84
CA VAL A 159 -13.85 -1.14 14.15
C VAL A 159 -14.29 -2.23 15.15
N GLU A 160 -14.89 -3.32 14.65
CA GLU A 160 -15.36 -4.39 15.54
C GLU A 160 -14.18 -5.19 16.15
N PRO A 161 -14.28 -5.66 17.41
CA PRO A 161 -13.14 -6.29 18.11
C PRO A 161 -12.53 -7.52 17.42
N TRP A 162 -13.30 -8.24 16.60
CA TRP A 162 -12.81 -9.41 15.88
C TRP A 162 -11.92 -9.04 14.67
N GLU A 163 -12.00 -7.79 14.21
CA GLU A 163 -11.25 -7.27 13.06
C GLU A 163 -9.85 -6.77 13.45
N TYR A 164 -9.64 -6.45 14.73
CA TYR A 164 -8.38 -5.90 15.27
C TYR A 164 -7.16 -6.72 14.87
N THR A 165 -7.27 -8.04 14.89
CA THR A 165 -6.16 -8.96 14.61
C THR A 165 -5.66 -8.89 13.18
N TRP A 166 -6.46 -8.36 12.25
CA TRP A 166 -6.21 -8.42 10.81
C TRP A 166 -5.94 -7.07 10.16
N TYR A 167 -6.16 -5.99 10.91
CA TYR A 167 -6.03 -4.63 10.43
C TYR A 167 -4.57 -4.19 10.42
N PHE A 168 -4.02 -3.98 9.21
CA PHE A 168 -2.66 -3.48 9.01
C PHE A 168 -1.59 -4.22 9.82
N THR A 169 -1.80 -5.51 10.10
CA THR A 169 -0.96 -6.27 11.05
C THR A 169 0.49 -6.28 10.63
N LYS A 170 0.78 -6.60 9.36
CA LYS A 170 2.16 -6.65 8.85
C LYS A 170 2.77 -5.26 8.81
N SER A 171 1.99 -4.27 8.39
CA SER A 171 2.44 -2.88 8.33
C SER A 171 2.77 -2.34 9.72
N LEU A 172 1.92 -2.57 10.71
CA LEU A 172 2.15 -2.15 12.10
C LEU A 172 3.37 -2.83 12.71
N GLU A 173 3.57 -4.12 12.43
CA GLU A 173 4.78 -4.84 12.84
C GLU A 173 6.03 -4.16 12.27
N PHE A 174 6.06 -3.94 10.95
CA PHE A 174 7.16 -3.24 10.28
C PHE A 174 7.38 -1.81 10.83
N LEU A 175 6.31 -1.03 11.01
CA LEU A 175 6.39 0.35 11.50
C LEU A 175 6.94 0.40 12.93
N LYS A 176 6.47 -0.47 13.82
CA LYS A 176 6.93 -0.55 15.21
C LYS A 176 8.40 -0.95 15.29
N GLU A 177 8.83 -1.92 14.51
CA GLU A 177 10.25 -2.29 14.41
C GLU A 177 11.10 -1.15 13.84
N SER A 178 10.61 -0.48 12.79
CA SER A 178 11.27 0.67 12.17
C SER A 178 11.47 1.82 13.16
N GLN A 179 10.45 2.13 13.96
CA GLN A 179 10.53 3.13 15.03
C GLN A 179 11.57 2.73 16.08
N ALA A 180 11.56 1.48 16.55
CA ALA A 180 12.51 1.02 17.56
C ALA A 180 13.97 1.09 17.06
N VAL A 181 14.22 0.69 15.80
CA VAL A 181 15.54 0.81 15.17
C VAL A 181 15.96 2.27 15.03
N PHE A 182 15.04 3.15 14.63
CA PHE A 182 15.29 4.59 14.53
C PHE A 182 15.63 5.21 15.89
N ASP A 183 14.93 4.84 16.96
CA ASP A 183 15.16 5.36 18.31
C ASP A 183 16.55 4.98 18.83
N VAL A 184 16.99 3.73 18.60
CA VAL A 184 18.34 3.29 18.95
C VAL A 184 19.39 4.09 18.18
N LYS A 185 19.24 4.19 16.85
CA LYS A 185 20.18 4.95 16.00
C LYS A 185 20.28 6.40 16.43
N SER A 186 19.13 7.06 16.62
CA SER A 186 19.05 8.45 17.06
C SER A 186 19.67 8.65 18.44
N GLY A 187 19.38 7.75 19.39
CA GLY A 187 19.96 7.78 20.73
C GLY A 187 21.48 7.69 20.73
N VAL A 188 22.05 6.78 19.93
CA VAL A 188 23.51 6.66 19.79
C VAL A 188 24.11 7.89 19.11
N MET A 189 23.50 8.39 18.03
CA MET A 189 23.96 9.60 17.33
C MET A 189 23.99 10.82 18.26
N ILE A 190 22.95 11.01 19.07
CA ILE A 190 22.87 12.09 20.06
C ILE A 190 23.95 11.93 21.15
N ALA A 191 24.13 10.70 21.65
CA ALA A 191 25.11 10.42 22.71
C ALA A 191 26.57 10.53 22.23
N ALA A 192 26.86 10.08 21.01
CA ALA A 192 28.17 10.15 20.39
C ALA A 192 28.52 11.60 19.96
N GLY A 193 27.53 12.37 19.47
CA GLY A 193 27.75 13.68 18.89
C GLY A 193 28.80 13.64 17.79
N THR A 194 29.73 14.61 17.76
CA THR A 194 30.89 14.61 16.84
C THR A 194 32.13 13.92 17.42
N ARG A 195 31.98 13.12 18.49
CA ARG A 195 33.13 12.61 19.27
C ARG A 195 33.64 11.25 18.79
N LEU A 196 32.81 10.49 18.07
CA LEU A 196 33.16 9.19 17.54
C LEU A 196 33.16 9.22 16.00
N PRO A 197 34.10 8.52 15.35
CA PRO A 197 33.98 8.19 13.94
C PRO A 197 32.69 7.42 13.67
N LEU A 198 32.12 7.60 12.47
CA LEU A 198 30.87 6.96 12.07
C LEU A 198 30.95 5.43 12.14
N GLU A 199 32.13 4.87 11.87
CA GLU A 199 32.35 3.42 11.93
C GLU A 199 32.13 2.85 13.34
N LEU A 200 32.55 3.59 14.38
CA LEU A 200 32.32 3.18 15.76
C LEU A 200 30.88 3.41 16.20
N VAL A 201 30.21 4.44 15.67
CA VAL A 201 28.78 4.66 15.89
C VAL A 201 27.98 3.49 15.33
N ASP A 202 28.26 3.07 14.10
CA ASP A 202 27.59 1.95 13.46
C ASP A 202 27.81 0.63 14.22
N GLU A 203 29.02 0.38 14.74
CA GLU A 203 29.30 -0.80 15.56
C GLU A 203 28.53 -0.79 16.88
N ILE A 204 28.44 0.37 17.56
CA ILE A 204 27.66 0.53 18.79
C ILE A 204 26.16 0.34 18.51
N VAL A 205 25.65 0.93 17.41
CA VAL A 205 24.26 0.72 16.98
C VAL A 205 24.01 -0.77 16.75
N GLY A 206 24.88 -1.46 16.01
CA GLY A 206 24.76 -2.89 15.74
C GLY A 206 24.72 -3.72 17.03
N TYR A 207 25.58 -3.41 18.00
CA TYR A 207 25.58 -4.07 19.31
C TYR A 207 24.30 -3.82 20.11
N LEU A 208 23.82 -2.57 20.16
CA LEU A 208 22.60 -2.23 20.89
C LEU A 208 21.33 -2.82 20.26
N LEU A 209 21.27 -2.88 18.93
CA LEU A 209 20.19 -3.56 18.22
C LEU A 209 20.19 -5.05 18.56
N TYR A 210 21.36 -5.70 18.57
CA TYR A 210 21.48 -7.11 18.97
C TYR A 210 21.03 -7.36 20.41
N GLU A 211 21.48 -6.55 21.37
CA GLU A 211 21.11 -6.69 22.79
C GLU A 211 19.62 -6.45 23.04
N GLN A 212 18.96 -5.62 22.22
CA GLN A 212 17.52 -5.35 22.31
C GLN A 212 16.67 -6.31 21.47
N GLU A 213 17.27 -7.37 20.90
CA GLU A 213 16.60 -8.32 20.01
C GLU A 213 15.94 -7.66 18.79
N LEU A 214 16.47 -6.50 18.37
CA LEU A 214 15.99 -5.76 17.19
C LEU A 214 16.70 -6.24 15.92
N PRO A 215 16.06 -6.07 14.74
CA PRO A 215 16.68 -6.39 13.46
C PRO A 215 18.00 -5.62 13.26
N THR A 216 19.10 -6.36 13.15
CA THR A 216 20.44 -5.84 12.85
C THR A 216 20.72 -5.75 11.35
N GLY A 217 19.88 -6.41 10.53
CA GLY A 217 19.98 -6.45 9.08
C GLY A 217 19.06 -5.44 8.38
N ASP A 218 18.94 -5.59 7.07
CA ASP A 218 18.01 -4.81 6.28
C ASP A 218 16.56 -5.19 6.60
N LEU A 219 15.86 -4.28 7.30
CA LEU A 219 14.44 -4.38 7.63
C LEU A 219 13.58 -4.65 6.41
N LYS A 220 13.92 -4.11 5.23
CA LYS A 220 13.15 -4.36 4.01
C LYS A 220 13.20 -5.83 3.63
N THR A 221 14.38 -6.43 3.60
CA THR A 221 14.55 -7.86 3.29
C THR A 221 13.82 -8.76 4.30
N LEU A 222 13.73 -8.33 5.57
CA LEU A 222 13.01 -9.07 6.61
C LEU A 222 11.51 -9.14 6.32
N HIS A 223 10.92 -8.00 5.94
CA HIS A 223 9.47 -7.80 5.78
C HIS A 223 8.95 -8.00 4.36
N ASP A 224 9.81 -7.88 3.34
CA ASP A 224 9.44 -8.15 1.96
C ASP A 224 9.36 -9.66 1.70
N TRP A 225 8.15 -10.21 1.79
CA TRP A 225 7.89 -11.62 1.52
C TRP A 225 8.16 -12.02 0.06
N ARG A 226 8.27 -11.08 -0.89
CA ARG A 226 8.63 -11.40 -2.28
C ARG A 226 10.12 -11.67 -2.45
N SER A 227 10.93 -11.28 -1.47
CA SER A 227 12.37 -11.45 -1.47
C SER A 227 12.81 -12.81 -0.88
N LYS A 228 11.86 -13.66 -0.44
CA LYS A 228 12.07 -15.02 0.10
C LYS A 228 11.65 -16.10 -0.89
#